data_AF-A0A6V7LLN7-F1
#
_entry.id   AF-A0A6V7LLN7-F1
#
_cell.length_a   1.000
_cell.length_b   1.000
_cell.length_c   1.000
_cell.angle_alpha   90.00
_cell.angle_beta   90.00
_cell.angle_gamma   90.00
#
_symmetry.space_group_name_H-M   'P 1'
#
loop_
_entity.id
_entity.type
_entity.pdbx_description
1 polymer ?
#
loop_
_entity_poly.entity_id
_entity_poly.type
_entity_poly.pdbx_seq_one_letter_code
_entity_poly.pdbx_strand_id
1 'polypeptide(L)'
;HKFQCVIHFAALKAVGESCQKPLEYYRTNVSGTINLLQIMKEKNVKNLIYSSSATVYGVPQKLPLTEDMETGKCTNPYGKSKFMVEEMLKDLCQSDE
;
A
#
# COMPACT_ATOMS: atom_id res chain seq x y z
N HIS A 1 21.88 14.65 -2.80
CA HIS A 1 21.00 14.82 -1.64
C HIS A 1 20.98 13.54 -0.81
N LYS A 2 20.94 13.63 0.52
CA LYS A 2 20.80 12.48 1.43
C LYS A 2 19.38 12.49 2.00
N PHE A 3 18.59 11.48 1.68
CA PHE A 3 17.22 11.33 2.18
C PHE A 3 17.23 10.43 3.42
N GLN A 4 16.41 10.75 4.42
CA GLN A 4 16.34 9.99 5.68
C GLN A 4 15.06 9.16 5.78
N CYS A 5 13.98 9.61 5.16
CA CYS A 5 12.66 9.00 5.21
C CYS A 5 11.86 9.38 3.96
N VAL A 6 10.91 8.54 3.58
CA VAL A 6 9.93 8.79 2.53
C VAL A 6 8.52 8.72 3.12
N ILE A 7 7.63 9.64 2.73
CA ILE A 7 6.20 9.56 3.03
C ILE A 7 5.47 9.37 1.70
N HIS A 8 4.89 8.20 1.48
CA HIS A 8 4.38 7.77 0.18
C HIS A 8 2.87 7.94 0.07
N PHE A 9 2.46 9.07 -0.53
CA PHE A 9 1.05 9.40 -0.84
C PHE A 9 0.67 9.13 -2.30
N ALA A 10 1.64 8.86 -3.18
CA ALA A 10 1.40 8.80 -4.62
C ALA A 10 0.65 7.51 -4.99
N ALA A 11 -0.67 7.62 -5.19
CA ALA A 11 -1.56 6.55 -5.59
C ALA A 11 -2.85 7.11 -6.20
N LEU A 12 -3.44 6.38 -7.15
CA LEU A 12 -4.84 6.57 -7.51
C LEU A 12 -5.72 6.11 -6.35
N LYS A 13 -6.80 6.85 -6.07
CA LYS A 13 -7.54 6.74 -4.80
C LYS A 13 -9.06 6.53 -4.89
N ALA A 14 -9.65 6.61 -6.08
CA ALA A 14 -11.10 6.54 -6.21
C ALA A 14 -11.59 5.09 -6.27
N VAL A 15 -12.35 4.66 -5.26
CA VAL A 15 -12.90 3.29 -5.15
C VAL A 15 -13.71 2.92 -6.40
N GLY A 16 -14.67 3.77 -6.80
CA GLY A 16 -15.55 3.47 -7.93
C GLY A 16 -14.81 3.39 -9.27
N GLU A 17 -13.87 4.31 -9.52
CA GLU A 17 -13.06 4.28 -10.75
C GLU A 17 -12.14 3.05 -10.78
N SER A 18 -11.61 2.62 -9.63
CA SER A 18 -10.75 1.44 -9.57
C SER A 18 -11.42 0.17 -10.09
N CYS A 19 -12.74 0.04 -9.90
CA CYS A 19 -13.51 -1.08 -10.45
C CYS A 19 -13.64 -1.02 -11.98
N GLN A 20 -13.62 0.18 -12.57
CA GLN A 20 -13.67 0.38 -14.02
C GLN A 20 -12.29 0.25 -14.67
N LYS A 21 -11.23 0.65 -13.95
CA LYS A 21 -9.84 0.70 -14.44
C LYS A 21 -8.87 -0.07 -13.52
N PRO A 22 -9.08 -1.35 -13.25
CA PRO A 22 -8.30 -2.10 -12.25
C PRO A 22 -6.81 -2.13 -12.56
N LEU A 23 -6.43 -2.35 -13.82
CA LEU A 23 -5.02 -2.42 -14.22
C LEU A 23 -4.28 -1.10 -14.06
N GLU A 24 -4.95 0.04 -14.27
CA GLU A 24 -4.34 1.36 -14.04
C GLU A 24 -4.04 1.58 -12.55
N TYR A 25 -4.95 1.13 -11.67
CA TYR A 25 -4.76 1.21 -10.23
C TYR A 25 -3.63 0.29 -9.76
N TYR A 26 -3.54 -0.94 -10.26
CA TYR A 26 -2.42 -1.83 -9.92
C TYR A 26 -1.09 -1.30 -10.46
N ARG A 27 -1.05 -0.85 -11.71
CA ARG A 27 0.17 -0.26 -12.30
C ARG A 27 0.65 0.95 -11.49
N THR A 28 -0.25 1.85 -11.13
CA THR A 28 0.12 3.06 -10.40
C THR A 28 0.48 2.76 -8.96
N ASN A 29 -0.37 2.02 -8.24
CA ASN A 29 -0.25 1.87 -6.80
C ASN A 29 0.74 0.78 -6.41
N VAL A 30 0.76 -0.36 -7.12
CA VAL A 30 1.62 -1.51 -6.80
C VAL A 30 2.96 -1.33 -7.51
N SER A 31 2.97 -1.31 -8.85
CA SER A 31 4.24 -1.19 -9.59
C SER A 31 4.96 0.14 -9.33
N GLY A 32 4.21 1.24 -9.17
CA GLY A 32 4.80 2.53 -8.77
C GLY A 32 5.48 2.47 -7.40
N THR A 33 4.92 1.71 -6.45
CA THR A 33 5.56 1.50 -5.14
C THR A 33 6.79 0.61 -5.26
N ILE A 34 6.75 -0.46 -6.06
CA ILE A 34 7.94 -1.31 -6.32
C ILE A 34 9.10 -0.46 -6.85
N ASN A 35 8.84 0.41 -7.83
CA ASN A 35 9.86 1.29 -8.40
C ASN A 35 10.46 2.23 -7.33
N LEU A 36 9.62 2.80 -6.45
CA LEU A 36 10.08 3.63 -5.35
C LEU A 36 10.97 2.84 -4.39
N LEU A 37 10.55 1.64 -3.98
CA LEU A 37 11.28 0.79 -3.05
C LEU A 37 12.64 0.34 -3.60
N GLN A 38 12.73 0.06 -4.90
CA GLN A 38 14.00 -0.25 -5.56
C GLN A 38 15.00 0.90 -5.45
N ILE A 39 14.57 2.14 -5.75
CA ILE A 39 15.44 3.31 -5.61
C ILE A 39 15.77 3.61 -4.15
N MET A 40 14.82 3.44 -3.23
CA MET A 40 15.08 3.58 -1.80
C MET A 40 16.18 2.61 -1.34
N LYS A 41 16.16 1.35 -1.79
CA LYS A 41 17.20 0.36 -1.54
C LYS A 41 18.56 0.80 -2.09
N GLU A 42 18.63 1.24 -3.35
CA GLU A 42 19.87 1.75 -3.96
C GLU A 42 20.45 2.97 -3.21
N LYS A 43 19.59 3.79 -2.61
CA LYS A 43 19.99 4.95 -1.81
C LYS A 43 20.18 4.66 -0.33
N ASN A 44 20.04 3.40 0.08
CA ASN A 44 20.10 2.95 1.48
C ASN A 44 19.15 3.75 2.40
N VAL A 45 17.92 3.99 1.94
CA VAL A 45 16.84 4.66 2.69
C VAL A 45 15.83 3.58 3.10
N LYS A 46 15.73 3.31 4.40
CA LYS A 46 14.86 2.24 4.93
C LYS A 46 13.60 2.75 5.64
N ASN A 47 13.53 4.04 5.95
CA ASN A 47 12.37 4.60 6.63
C ASN A 47 11.30 5.01 5.61
N LEU A 48 10.11 4.43 5.73
CA LEU A 48 8.95 4.71 4.89
C LEU A 48 7.69 4.82 5.75
N ILE A 49 6.92 5.88 5.54
CA ILE A 49 5.53 5.98 5.99
C ILE A 49 4.63 5.78 4.78
N TYR A 50 3.84 4.70 4.77
CA TYR A 50 2.94 4.39 3.67
C TYR A 50 1.52 4.88 3.95
N SER A 51 0.94 5.63 3.01
CA SER A 51 -0.47 6.02 3.08
C SER A 51 -1.36 4.86 2.65
N SER A 52 -1.70 3.97 3.59
CA SER A 52 -2.72 2.93 3.37
C SER A 52 -4.16 3.50 3.42
N SER A 53 -5.16 2.66 3.67
CA SER A 53 -6.58 3.05 3.70
C SER A 53 -7.43 2.06 4.50
N ALA A 54 -8.47 2.54 5.17
CA ALA A 54 -9.47 1.69 5.83
C ALA A 54 -10.16 0.68 4.87
N THR A 55 -10.05 0.87 3.55
CA THR A 55 -10.55 -0.09 2.56
C THR A 55 -9.89 -1.47 2.62
N VAL A 56 -8.72 -1.60 3.27
CA VAL A 56 -8.05 -2.89 3.45
C VAL A 56 -8.83 -3.85 4.36
N TYR A 57 -9.68 -3.31 5.24
CA TYR A 57 -10.59 -4.06 6.11
C TYR A 57 -11.84 -4.58 5.39
N GLY A 58 -12.10 -4.16 4.16
CA GLY A 58 -13.28 -4.61 3.41
C GLY A 58 -14.59 -4.15 4.03
N VAL A 59 -15.53 -5.09 4.21
CA VAL A 59 -16.79 -4.85 4.94
C VAL A 59 -16.57 -5.23 6.42
N PRO A 60 -16.51 -4.25 7.34
CA PRO A 60 -16.23 -4.55 8.74
C PRO A 60 -17.38 -5.29 9.41
N GLN A 61 -17.05 -6.30 10.21
CA GLN A 61 -18.05 -7.01 11.03
C GLN A 61 -18.43 -6.25 12.31
N LYS A 62 -17.53 -5.37 12.79
CA LYS A 62 -17.71 -4.58 14.01
C LYS A 62 -17.07 -3.20 13.85
N LEU A 63 -17.61 -2.23 14.57
CA LEU A 63 -17.07 -0.87 14.69
C LEU A 63 -16.85 -0.51 16.18
N PRO A 64 -15.92 0.41 16.51
CA PRO A 64 -14.96 1.04 15.60
C PRO A 64 -13.92 0.05 15.06
N LEU A 65 -13.27 0.39 13.94
CA LEU A 65 -12.15 -0.38 13.41
C LEU A 65 -10.95 -0.31 14.35
N THR A 66 -10.23 -1.42 14.52
CA THR A 66 -8.95 -1.51 15.24
C THR A 66 -7.94 -2.30 14.41
N GLU A 67 -6.65 -2.12 14.68
CA GLU A 67 -5.55 -2.75 13.94
C GLU A 67 -5.51 -4.29 14.09
N ASP A 68 -6.14 -4.83 15.15
CA ASP A 68 -6.29 -6.27 15.37
C ASP A 68 -7.36 -6.92 14.46
N MET A 69 -8.16 -6.12 13.74
CA MET A 69 -9.20 -6.65 12.86
C MET A 69 -8.62 -7.23 11.57
N GLU A 70 -9.26 -8.27 11.05
CA GLU A 70 -8.82 -8.92 9.81
C GLU A 70 -8.79 -7.96 8.61
N THR A 71 -7.68 -7.99 7.87
CA THR A 71 -7.49 -7.28 6.59
C THR A 71 -7.52 -8.24 5.41
N GLY A 72 -7.54 -7.70 4.18
CA GLY A 72 -7.38 -8.47 2.94
C GLY A 72 -8.70 -8.90 2.28
N LYS A 73 -9.84 -8.79 2.97
CA LYS A 73 -11.19 -8.97 2.40
C LYS A 73 -11.67 -7.75 1.58
N CYS A 74 -10.78 -7.21 0.76
CA CYS A 74 -10.98 -5.97 0.01
C CYS A 74 -12.11 -6.10 -1.04
N THR A 75 -13.01 -5.12 -1.08
CA THR A 75 -14.19 -5.10 -1.97
C THR A 75 -13.94 -4.49 -3.35
N ASN A 76 -12.77 -3.88 -3.58
CA ASN A 76 -12.47 -3.15 -4.80
C ASN A 76 -10.96 -3.16 -5.13
N PRO A 77 -10.55 -2.91 -6.40
CA PRO A 77 -9.15 -2.91 -6.81
C PRO A 77 -8.27 -1.88 -6.09
N TYR A 78 -8.80 -0.70 -5.74
CA TYR A 78 -8.05 0.27 -4.94
C TYR A 78 -7.66 -0.30 -3.57
N GLY A 79 -8.62 -0.85 -2.82
CA GLY A 79 -8.37 -1.48 -1.52
C GLY A 79 -7.40 -2.65 -1.64
N LYS A 80 -7.57 -3.50 -2.65
CA LYS A 80 -6.64 -4.60 -2.95
C LYS A 80 -5.22 -4.09 -3.19
N SER A 81 -5.06 -3.02 -3.97
CA SER A 81 -3.74 -2.44 -4.24
C SER A 81 -3.06 -1.89 -2.98
N LYS A 82 -3.82 -1.32 -2.04
CA LYS A 82 -3.29 -0.85 -0.75
C LYS A 82 -2.83 -2.02 0.12
N PHE A 83 -3.66 -3.05 0.24
CA PHE A 83 -3.34 -4.24 1.00
C PHE A 83 -2.13 -5.00 0.42
N MET A 84 -2.06 -5.17 -0.90
CA MET A 84 -0.89 -5.78 -1.56
C MET A 84 0.41 -5.04 -1.23
N VAL A 85 0.38 -3.71 -1.18
CA VAL A 85 1.56 -2.93 -0.82
C VAL A 85 1.92 -3.08 0.66
N GLU A 86 0.95 -3.15 1.58
CA GLU A 86 1.25 -3.47 2.98
C GLU A 86 1.97 -4.82 3.12
N GLU A 87 1.50 -5.86 2.44
CA GLU A 87 2.13 -7.18 2.49
C GLU A 87 3.55 -7.15 1.89
N MET A 88 3.73 -6.51 0.73
CA MET A 88 5.08 -6.34 0.14
C MET A 88 6.04 -5.60 1.08
N LEU A 89 5.54 -4.59 1.84
CA LEU A 89 6.36 -3.86 2.80
C LEU A 89 6.73 -4.71 4.01
N LYS A 90 5.80 -5.56 4.50
CA LYS A 90 6.10 -6.53 5.58
C LYS A 90 7.18 -7.51 5.15
N ASP A 91 7.04 -8.10 3.96
CA ASP A 91 8.03 -9.03 3.39
C ASP A 91 9.39 -8.36 3.25
N LEU A 92 9.42 -7.11 2.77
CA LEU A 92 10.66 -6.36 2.61
C LEU A 92 11.32 -6.07 3.96
N CYS A 93 10.55 -5.63 4.96
CA CYS A 93 11.05 -5.43 6.32
C CYS A 93 11.65 -6.70 6.89
N GLN A 94 10.97 -7.85 6.77
CA GLN A 94 11.45 -9.14 7.24
C GLN A 94 12.75 -9.57 6.53
N SER A 95 12.88 -9.28 5.24
CA SER A 95 14.11 -9.62 4.47
C SER A 95 15.32 -8.74 4.80
N ASP A 96 15.08 -7.58 5.42
CA ASP A 96 16.08 -6.56 5.76
C ASP A 96 16.57 -6.66 7.22
N GLU A 97 15.96 -7.55 8.02
CA GLU A 97 16.43 -7.99 9.35
C GLU A 97 17.70 -8.84 9.25
#